data_AF-A0A9E3G5A4-F1
#
_entry.id   AF-A0A9E3G5A4-F1
#
_cell.length_a   1.000
_cell.length_b   1.000
_cell.length_c   1.000
_cell.angle_alpha   90.00
_cell.angle_beta   90.00
_cell.angle_gamma   90.00
#
_symmetry.space_group_name_H-M   'P 1'
#
loop_
_entity.id
_entity.type
_entity.pdbx_description
1 polymer ?
#
loop_
_entity_poly.entity_id
_entity_poly.type
_entity_poly.pdbx_seq_one_letter_code
_entity_poly.pdbx_strand_id
1 'polypeptide(L)' 'MGDVMLVDGLERKPIGRPGLTLALDVASRAALEFFLSLKARSSLAVALALSRAVLPKDVLWFAT' A
#
# COMPACT_ATOMS: atom_id res chain seq x y z
N MET A 1 -18.81 0.62 -1.07
CA MET A 1 -17.83 -0.48 -1.26
C MET A 1 -17.41 -0.45 -2.71
N GLY A 2 -16.17 -0.03 -3.01
CA GLY A 2 -15.65 0.05 -4.37
C GLY A 2 -14.62 -1.04 -4.59
N ASP A 3 -14.71 -1.75 -5.71
CA ASP A 3 -13.67 -2.68 -6.17
C ASP A 3 -12.71 -1.89 -7.06
N VAL A 4 -11.41 -1.97 -6.79
CA VAL A 4 -10.37 -1.29 -7.58
C VAL A 4 -9.53 -2.35 -8.28
N MET A 5 -9.49 -2.30 -9.61
CA MET A 5 -8.72 -3.20 -10.44
C MET A 5 -7.70 -2.41 -11.25
N LEU A 6 -6.45 -2.90 -11.28
CA LEU A 6 -5.41 -2.26 -12.09
C LEU A 6 -5.58 -2.72 -13.55
N VAL A 7 -5.62 -1.75 -14.46
CA VAL A 7 -5.73 -2.00 -15.90
C VAL A 7 -4.52 -1.43 -16.64
N ASP A 8 -4.20 -2.05 -17.76
CA ASP A 8 -3.22 -1.52 -18.70
C ASP A 8 -3.72 -0.22 -19.35
N GLY A 9 -2.80 0.72 -19.59
CA GLY A 9 -3.14 2.06 -20.10
C GLY A 9 -3.53 2.08 -21.58
N LEU A 10 -3.08 1.10 -22.36
CA LEU A 10 -3.32 1.05 -23.81
C LEU A 10 -4.53 0.16 -24.13
N GLU A 11 -4.49 -1.10 -23.71
CA GLU A 11 -5.50 -2.09 -24.05
C GLU A 11 -6.66 -2.15 -23.04
N ARG A 12 -6.55 -1.45 -21.91
CA ARG A 12 -7.50 -1.49 -20.77
C ARG A 12 -7.78 -2.90 -20.25
N LYS A 13 -6.85 -3.84 -20.49
CA LYS A 13 -6.95 -5.20 -19.96
C LYS A 13 -6.55 -5.22 -18.48
N PRO A 14 -7.18 -6.07 -17.65
CA PRO A 14 -6.82 -6.15 -16.25
C PRO A 14 -5.42 -6.76 -16.08
N ILE A 15 -4.54 -6.05 -15.39
CA ILE A 15 -3.18 -6.52 -15.05
C ILE A 15 -3.24 -7.47 -13.86
N GLY A 16 -4.19 -7.24 -12.95
CA GLY A 16 -4.41 -8.06 -11.78
C GLY A 16 -5.08 -7.29 -10.64
N ARG A 17 -5.35 -7.99 -9.55
CA ARG A 17 -5.87 -7.39 -8.32
C ARG A 17 -4.69 -7.01 -7.42
N PRO A 18 -4.50 -5.72 -7.11
CA PRO A 18 -3.43 -5.33 -6.21
C PRO A 18 -3.74 -5.78 -4.78
N GLY A 19 -2.74 -6.33 -4.10
CA GLY A 19 -2.75 -6.58 -2.67
C GLY A 19 -2.38 -5.33 -1.90
N LEU A 20 -3.11 -5.07 -0.81
CA LEU A 20 -2.87 -3.98 0.13
C LEU A 20 -2.42 -4.55 1.48
N THR A 21 -1.30 -4.05 2.01
CA THR A 21 -0.86 -4.28 3.39
C THR A 21 -0.95 -2.95 4.13
N LEU A 22 -1.59 -2.94 5.30
CA LEU A 22 -1.89 -1.72 6.05
C LEU A 22 -1.37 -1.84 7.49
N ALA A 23 -0.60 -0.86 7.94
CA ALA A 23 -0.24 -0.70 9.35
C ALA A 23 -1.30 0.20 10.01
N LEU A 24 -2.12 -0.40 10.87
CA LEU A 24 -3.23 0.27 11.56
C LEU A 24 -2.91 0.44 13.04
N ASP A 25 -3.17 1.63 13.57
CA ASP A 25 -3.33 1.81 15.01
C ASP A 25 -4.73 1.35 15.43
N VAL A 26 -4.80 0.39 16.36
CA VAL A 26 -6.06 -0.21 16.82
C VAL A 26 -6.88 0.77 17.66
N ALA A 27 -6.22 1.63 18.45
CA ALA A 27 -6.90 2.54 19.37
C ALA A 27 -7.57 3.71 18.63
N SER A 28 -6.82 4.39 17.76
CA SER A 28 -7.34 5.54 16.97
C SER A 28 -8.02 5.13 15.66
N ARG A 29 -7.85 3.88 15.21
CA ARG A 29 -8.20 3.42 13.85
C ARG A 29 -7.46 4.17 12.73
N ALA A 30 -6.38 4.87 13.06
CA ALA A 30 -5.56 5.57 12.08
C ALA A 30 -4.73 4.59 11.25
N ALA A 31 -4.68 4.81 9.94
CA ALA A 31 -3.70 4.16 9.07
C ALA A 31 -2.37 4.90 9.17
N LEU A 32 -1.36 4.23 9.72
CA LEU A 32 -0.02 4.81 9.89
C LEU A 32 0.78 4.75 8.58
N GLU A 33 0.62 3.66 7.83
CA GLU A 33 1.29 3.44 6.54
C GLU A 33 0.61 2.32 5.74
N PHE A 34 0.83 2.30 4.43
CA PHE A 34 0.37 1.23 3.54
C PHE A 34 1.43 0.80 2.53
N PHE A 35 1.31 -0.45 2.04
CA PHE A 35 2.10 -0.97 0.93
C PHE A 35 1.17 -1.64 -0.10
N LEU A 36 1.24 -1.17 -1.35
CA LEU A 36 0.44 -1.65 -2.47
C LEU A 36 1.33 -2.43 -3.44
N SER A 37 0.91 -3.65 -3.82
CA SER A 37 1.68 -4.49 -4.75
C SER A 37 0.79 -5.45 -5.53
N LEU A 38 1.18 -5.75 -6.77
CA LEU A 38 0.57 -6.83 -7.57
C LEU A 38 1.09 -8.22 -7.18
N LYS A 39 2.08 -8.30 -6.28
CA LYS A 39 2.61 -9.57 -5.78
C LYS A 39 1.75 -10.12 -4.64
N ALA A 40 1.82 -11.44 -4.44
CA ALA A 40 1.19 -12.09 -3.31
C ALA A 40 1.66 -11.50 -1.97
N ARG A 41 0.82 -11.66 -0.94
CA ARG A 41 1.14 -11.25 0.44
C ARG A 41 2.47 -11.88 0.87
N SER A 42 3.37 -11.08 1.44
CA SER A 42 4.71 -11.50 1.85
C SER A 42 5.13 -10.83 3.16
N SER A 43 6.02 -11.48 3.90
CA SER A 43 6.62 -10.90 5.12
C SER A 43 7.42 -9.62 4.83
N LEU A 44 8.02 -9.52 3.65
CA LEU A 44 8.73 -8.33 3.19
C LEU A 44 7.78 -7.12 3.12
N ALA A 45 6.57 -7.29 2.58
CA ALA A 45 5.57 -6.22 2.53
C ALA A 45 5.20 -5.71 3.93
N VAL A 46 5.09 -6.61 4.91
CA VAL A 46 4.83 -6.25 6.31
C VAL A 46 6.01 -5.53 6.94
N ALA A 47 7.22 -6.06 6.78
CA ALA A 47 8.44 -5.44 7.29
C ALA A 47 8.61 -4.02 6.75
N LEU A 48 8.40 -3.83 5.44
CA LEU A 48 8.50 -2.52 4.80
C LEU A 48 7.43 -1.54 5.29
N ALA A 49 6.18 -1.98 5.43
CA ALA A 49 5.10 -1.14 5.97
C ALA A 49 5.39 -0.71 7.42
N LEU A 50 5.91 -1.61 8.25
CA LEU A 50 6.28 -1.30 9.64
C LEU A 50 7.50 -0.37 9.71
N SER A 51 8.55 -0.63 8.93
CA SER A 51 9.73 0.24 8.89
C SER A 51 9.36 1.67 8.49
N ARG A 52 8.51 1.84 7.46
CA ARG A 52 8.04 3.16 7.01
C ARG A 52 7.05 3.83 7.99
N ALA A 53 6.33 3.05 8.78
CA ALA A 53 5.44 3.60 9.81
C ALA A 53 6.23 4.16 11.01
N VAL A 54 7.39 3.59 11.32
CA VAL A 54 8.19 3.95 12.51
C VAL A 54 9.34 4.91 12.20
N LEU A 55 9.95 4.80 11.01
CA LEU A 55 10.99 5.73 10.58
C LEU A 55 10.42 7.14 10.33
N PRO A 56 11.23 8.19 10.50
CA PRO A 56 10.85 9.53 10.07
C PRO A 56 10.35 9.46 8.64
N LYS A 57 9.21 10.10 8.36
CA LYS A 57 8.79 10.31 6.98
C LYS A 57 9.62 11.46 6.45
N ASP A 58 10.84 11.18 5.99
CA ASP A 58 11.59 12.11 5.16
C ASP A 58 10.65 12.63 4.06
N VAL A 59 10.82 13.89 3.67
CA VAL A 59 9.85 14.81 3.02
C VAL A 59 9.20 14.32 1.70
N LEU A 60 9.43 13.08 1.27
CA LEU A 60 9.05 12.49 -0.02
C LEU A 60 7.73 11.68 -0.03
N TRP A 61 6.67 12.18 0.62
CA TRP A 61 5.32 11.67 0.32
C TRP A 61 4.25 12.73 0.09
N PHE A 62 4.55 14.01 0.38
CA PHE A 62 3.66 15.15 0.10
C PHE A 62 4.33 16.37 -0.54
N ALA A 63 5.64 16.35 -0.81
CA ALA A 63 6.33 17.44 -1.49
C ALA A 63 6.66 17.09 -2.94
N THR A 64 5.66 17.11 -3.83
CA THR A 64 5.70 17.46 -5.27
C THR A 64 4.29 17.33 -5.83
#